data_AF-A0A2V6DN40-F1
#
_entry.id   AF-A0A2V6DN40-F1
#
_cell.length_a   1.000
_cell.length_b   1.000
_cell.length_c   1.000
_cell.angle_alpha   90.00
_cell.angle_beta   90.00
_cell.angle_gamma   90.00
#
_symmetry.space_group_name_H-M   'P 1'
#
loop_
_entity.id
_entity.type
_entity.pdbx_description
1 polymer ?
#
loop_
_entity_poly.entity_id
_entity_poly.type
_entity_poly.pdbx_seq_one_letter_code
_entity_poly.pdbx_strand_id
1 'polypeptide(L)'
;MKNYWLVKSEPDSYSWSDLVKEKKTSWSGVRNFTARNNLRSMRVGDEVLFYHSVTDKAVVGIAKVVRATYPDPTAKEGDWSTVDLAPLR
;
A
#
# COMPACT_ATOMS: atom_id res chain seq x y z
N MET A 1 -18.38 0.20 -8.22
CA MET A 1 -18.48 0.15 -6.74
C MET A 1 -17.08 0.30 -6.16
N LYS A 2 -16.94 1.03 -5.04
CA LYS A 2 -15.65 1.28 -4.39
C LYS A 2 -15.23 0.04 -3.60
N ASN A 3 -13.99 -0.42 -3.75
CA ASN A 3 -13.46 -1.50 -2.92
C ASN A 3 -12.73 -0.92 -1.71
N TYR A 4 -12.61 -1.73 -0.67
CA TYR A 4 -11.87 -1.39 0.55
C TYR A 4 -10.78 -2.43 0.78
N TRP A 5 -9.61 -1.95 1.20
CA TRP A 5 -8.42 -2.77 1.36
C TRP A 5 -7.75 -2.50 2.71
N LEU A 6 -6.81 -3.36 3.08
CA LEU A 6 -5.91 -3.14 4.20
C LEU A 6 -4.49 -3.48 3.76
N VAL A 7 -3.56 -2.57 4.02
CA VAL A 7 -2.12 -2.80 3.86
C VAL A 7 -1.46 -2.84 5.22
N LYS A 8 -0.37 -3.61 5.34
CA LYS A 8 0.39 -3.75 6.58
C LYS A 8 1.79 -3.19 6.37
N SER A 9 2.26 -2.43 7.34
CA SER A 9 3.63 -1.93 7.40
C SER A 9 4.15 -2.00 8.83
N GLU A 10 5.43 -2.33 9.00
CA GLU A 10 6.10 -2.16 10.28
C GLU A 10 6.48 -0.67 10.43
N PRO A 11 6.11 0.00 11.54
CA PRO A 11 6.32 1.44 11.71
C PRO A 11 7.77 1.87 11.50
N ASP A 12 8.73 1.06 11.96
CA ASP A 12 10.16 1.34 11.86
C ASP A 12 10.70 1.24 10.42
N SER A 13 9.99 0.52 9.55
CA SER A 13 10.34 0.40 8.12
C SER A 13 9.67 1.50 7.28
N TYR A 14 8.37 1.69 7.47
CA TYR A 14 7.60 2.72 6.79
C TYR A 14 6.31 3.04 7.55
N SER A 15 6.26 4.19 8.20
CA SER A 15 5.17 4.58 9.09
C SER A 15 4.04 5.33 8.35
N TRP A 16 2.91 5.53 9.05
CA TRP A 16 1.85 6.41 8.56
C TRP A 16 2.32 7.86 8.45
N SER A 17 3.12 8.32 9.42
CA SER A 17 3.71 9.65 9.43
C SER A 17 4.59 9.89 8.20
N ASP A 18 5.32 8.87 7.75
CA ASP A 18 6.12 8.95 6.52
C ASP A 18 5.23 9.15 5.30
N LEU A 19 4.16 8.36 5.16
CA LEU A 19 3.19 8.55 4.07
C LEU A 19 2.52 9.92 4.10
N VAL A 20 2.17 10.44 5.29
CA VAL A 20 1.60 11.78 5.43
C VAL A 20 2.60 12.85 4.98
N LYS A 21 3.87 12.72 5.39
CA LYS A 21 4.95 13.65 5.04
C LYS A 21 5.27 13.63 3.54
N GLU A 22 5.37 12.44 2.95
CA GLU A 22 5.68 12.23 1.53
C GLU A 22 4.49 12.52 0.61
N LYS A 23 3.27 12.51 1.17
CA LYS A 23 1.98 12.73 0.47
C LYS A 23 1.62 11.66 -0.57
N LYS A 24 2.57 10.81 -0.95
CA LYS A 24 2.38 9.74 -1.91
C LYS A 24 3.54 8.75 -1.81
N THR A 25 3.25 7.46 -1.93
CA THR A 25 4.29 6.42 -2.05
C THR A 25 3.88 5.34 -3.04
N SER A 26 4.87 4.64 -3.57
CA SER A 26 4.68 3.36 -4.27
C SER A 26 4.63 2.26 -3.22
N TRP A 27 3.56 1.47 -3.17
CA TRP A 27 3.44 0.31 -2.28
C TRP A 27 4.24 -0.91 -2.77
N SER A 28 5.55 -0.70 -2.96
CA SER A 28 6.51 -1.67 -3.46
C SER A 28 6.96 -2.69 -2.41
N GLY A 29 7.73 -3.70 -2.83
CA GLY A 29 8.30 -4.71 -1.94
C GLY A 29 7.35 -5.87 -1.61
N VAL A 30 6.14 -5.88 -2.17
CA VAL A 30 5.23 -7.01 -2.03
C VAL A 30 5.78 -8.23 -2.78
N ARG A 31 6.08 -9.30 -2.04
CA ARG A 31 6.60 -10.58 -2.57
C ARG A 31 5.73 -11.79 -2.22
N ASN A 32 4.47 -11.54 -1.87
CA ASN A 32 3.46 -12.58 -1.65
C ASN A 32 2.48 -12.60 -2.84
N PHE A 33 2.23 -13.78 -3.42
CA PHE A 33 1.38 -13.91 -4.62
C PHE A 33 -0.06 -13.44 -4.40
N THR A 34 -0.66 -13.76 -3.25
CA THR A 34 -2.03 -13.32 -2.92
C THR A 34 -2.07 -11.80 -2.74
N ALA A 35 -1.13 -11.23 -2.00
CA ALA A 35 -1.04 -9.78 -1.81
C ALA A 35 -0.82 -9.06 -3.15
N ARG A 36 0.04 -9.58 -4.03
CA ARG A 36 0.24 -9.07 -5.39
C ARG A 36 -1.06 -9.06 -6.19
N ASN A 37 -1.82 -10.17 -6.17
CA ASN A 37 -3.10 -10.26 -6.89
C ASN A 37 -4.14 -9.29 -6.32
N ASN A 38 -4.11 -9.01 -5.01
CA ASN A 38 -4.91 -7.96 -4.40
C ASN A 38 -4.50 -6.57 -4.92
N LEU A 39 -3.19 -6.24 -4.98
CA LEU A 39 -2.71 -4.98 -5.56
C LEU A 39 -3.17 -4.80 -7.02
N ARG A 40 -3.16 -5.88 -7.81
CA ARG A 40 -3.66 -5.87 -9.20
C ARG A 40 -5.16 -5.59 -9.31
N SER A 41 -5.91 -5.92 -8.26
CA SER A 41 -7.35 -5.72 -8.19
C SER A 41 -7.76 -4.33 -7.68
N MET A 42 -6.80 -3.57 -7.14
CA MET A 42 -7.03 -2.21 -6.65
C MET A 42 -7.24 -1.23 -7.80
N ARG A 43 -8.20 -0.31 -7.63
CA ARG A 43 -8.50 0.75 -8.60
C ARG A 43 -8.27 2.12 -8.00
N VAL A 44 -7.98 3.11 -8.85
CA VAL A 44 -7.87 4.51 -8.42
C VAL A 44 -9.16 4.91 -7.70
N GLY A 45 -9.00 5.52 -6.54
CA GLY A 45 -10.08 5.94 -5.66
C GLY A 45 -10.46 4.92 -4.59
N ASP A 46 -10.06 3.64 -4.67
CA ASP A 46 -10.28 2.67 -3.59
C ASP A 46 -9.63 3.16 -2.29
N GLU A 47 -10.28 2.88 -1.15
CA GLU A 47 -9.78 3.24 0.18
C GLU A 47 -8.99 2.09 0.79
N VAL A 48 -7.94 2.44 1.53
CA VAL A 48 -6.97 1.49 2.06
C VAL A 48 -6.70 1.81 3.52
N LEU A 49 -7.05 0.90 4.42
CA LEU A 49 -6.67 0.99 5.82
C LEU A 49 -5.15 0.76 5.94
N PHE A 50 -4.45 1.71 6.58
CA PHE A 50 -3.03 1.59 6.85
C PHE A 50 -2.84 0.97 8.24
N TYR A 51 -2.39 -0.28 8.28
CA TYR A 51 -2.22 -1.04 9.52
C TYR A 51 -0.74 -1.13 9.91
N HIS A 52 -0.43 -0.63 11.10
CA HIS A 52 0.86 -0.88 11.75
C HIS A 52 0.91 -2.33 12.24
N SER A 53 2.01 -3.02 11.92
CA SER A 53 2.22 -4.43 12.22
C SER A 53 3.50 -4.65 13.01
N VAL A 54 3.64 -5.83 13.62
CA VAL A 54 4.71 -6.18 14.57
C VAL A 54 4.60 -5.37 15.88
N THR A 55 4.88 -4.06 15.84
CA THR A 55 4.69 -3.09 16.92
C THR A 55 3.46 -2.22 16.67
N ASP A 56 2.90 -1.63 17.73
CA ASP A 56 1.75 -0.70 17.66
C ASP A 56 0.60 -1.16 16.76
N LYS A 57 0.20 -2.43 16.93
CA LYS A 57 -0.73 -3.19 16.08
C LYS A 57 -2.13 -2.56 15.97
N ALA A 58 -2.28 -1.57 15.11
CA ALA A 58 -3.52 -0.81 14.93
C ALA A 58 -3.69 -0.31 13.50
N VAL A 59 -4.93 -0.01 13.12
CA VAL A 59 -5.20 0.84 11.96
C VAL A 59 -4.94 2.28 12.40
N VAL A 60 -3.98 2.94 11.76
CA VAL A 60 -3.49 4.27 12.17
C VAL A 60 -3.86 5.38 11.18
N GLY A 61 -4.45 5.02 10.05
CA GLY A 61 -4.90 5.98 9.04
C GLY A 61 -5.62 5.30 7.88
N ILE A 62 -6.18 6.13 7.01
CA ILE A 62 -6.83 5.72 5.76
C ILE A 62 -6.06 6.37 4.61
N ALA A 63 -5.55 5.54 3.70
CA ALA A 63 -5.00 5.95 2.42
C ALA A 63 -6.03 5.75 1.30
N LYS A 64 -5.68 6.25 0.11
CA LYS A 64 -6.40 5.99 -1.14
C LYS A 64 -5.44 5.58 -2.25
N VAL A 65 -5.91 4.75 -3.16
CA VAL A 65 -5.17 4.41 -4.38
C VAL A 65 -5.22 5.60 -5.33
N VAL A 66 -4.06 6.16 -5.69
CA VAL A 66 -3.94 7.29 -6.63
C VAL A 66 -3.33 6.89 -7.97
N ARG A 67 -2.77 5.68 -8.07
CA ARG A 67 -2.38 5.04 -9.33
C ARG A 67 -2.69 3.56 -9.23
N ALA A 68 -3.39 3.03 -10.23
CA ALA A 68 -3.64 1.60 -10.35
C ALA A 68 -2.33 0.83 -10.59
N THR A 69 -2.43 -0.50 -10.66
CA THR A 69 -1.27 -1.38 -10.66
C THR A 69 -0.27 -1.12 -11.80
N TYR A 70 1.02 -1.27 -11.50
CA TYR A 70 2.12 -1.26 -12.47
C TYR A 70 3.28 -2.14 -11.95
N PRO A 71 4.27 -2.50 -12.80
CA PRO A 71 5.42 -3.30 -12.37
C PRO A 71 6.17 -2.66 -11.20
N ASP A 72 6.54 -3.45 -10.20
CA ASP A 72 7.31 -2.97 -9.04
C ASP A 72 8.76 -2.61 -9.46
N PRO A 73 9.18 -1.34 -9.40
CA PRO A 73 10.51 -0.91 -9.82
C PRO A 73 11.64 -1.44 -8.93
N THR A 74 11.31 -1.96 -7.74
CA THR A 74 12.29 -2.57 -6.81
C THR A 74 12.55 -4.05 -7.11
N ALA A 75 11.74 -4.68 -7.98
CA ALA A 75 11.94 -6.07 -8.36
C ALA A 75 13.06 -6.19 -9.40
N LYS A 76 14.03 -7.08 -9.14
CA LYS A 76 15.09 -7.43 -10.10
C LYS A 76 14.67 -8.52 -11.08
N GLU A 77 13.71 -9.35 -10.68
CA GLU A 77 13.18 -10.46 -11.44
C GLU A 77 11.73 -10.78 -11.03
N GLY A 78 11.02 -11.50 -11.89
CA GLY A 78 9.66 -11.94 -11.65
C GLY A 78 8.57 -10.90 -11.94
N ASP A 79 7.33 -11.37 -11.86
CA ASP A 79 6.14 -10.60 -12.16
C ASP A 79 5.56 -9.99 -10.88
N TRP A 80 6.15 -8.90 -10.41
CA TRP A 80 5.73 -8.18 -9.20
C TRP A 80 5.06 -6.86 -9.53
N SER A 81 4.11 -6.46 -8.68
CA SER A 81 3.26 -5.30 -8.94
C SER A 81 3.17 -4.42 -7.70
N THR A 82 3.03 -3.12 -7.93
CA THR A 82 2.81 -2.08 -6.93
C THR A 82 1.63 -1.20 -7.36
N VAL A 83 1.15 -0.35 -6.46
CA VAL A 83 0.17 0.73 -6.69
C VAL A 83 0.70 1.99 -6.01
N ASP A 84 0.23 3.16 -6.40
CA ASP A 84 0.53 4.36 -5.61
C ASP A 84 -0.57 4.63 -4.58
N LEU A 85 -0.17 4.88 -3.34
CA LEU A 85 -1.04 5.28 -2.24
C LEU A 85 -0.76 6.73 -1.84
N ALA A 86 -1.80 7.44 -1.42
CA ALA A 86 -1.71 8.77 -0.80
C ALA A 86 -2.57 8.80 0.48
N PRO A 87 -2.20 9.58 1.50
CA PRO A 87 -2.99 9.73 2.71
C PRO A 87 -4.36 10.35 2.39
N LEU A 88 -5.40 9.92 3.10
CA LEU A 88 -6.76 10.43 2.99
C LEU A 88 -7.26 10.98 4.34
N ARG A 89 -7.15 10.22 5.43
CA ARG A 89 -7.58 10.59 6.79
C ARG A 89 -6.68 9.98 7.85
#